data_AF-U1R2U3-F1
#
_entry.id   AF-U1R2U3-F1
#
_cell.length_a   1.000
_cell.length_b   1.000
_cell.length_c   1.000
_cell.angle_alpha   90.00
_cell.angle_beta   90.00
_cell.angle_gamma   90.00
#
_symmetry.space_group_name_H-M   'P 1'
#
loop_
_entity.id
_entity.type
_entity.pdbx_description
1 polymer ?
#
loop_
_entity_poly.entity_id
_entity_poly.type
_entity_poly.pdbx_seq_one_letter_code
_entity_poly.pdbx_strand_id
1 'polypeptide(L)'
;MELVNFTRPAKSDDRFWDLLDEAEAVLRRLDLPYRVLDICAGDLGDKAARQIDLEVWAPADDTDEGPAEGGRWLEVSSVSNFRDYQARRAGLRFRPERHESAEYLHTLNGSGVAVPRVLVAIMEYYQNDDGTITVPEPLRPYLGGMETIEGSEKIGEAAVGAGEKE
;
A
#
# COMPACT_ATOMS: atom_id res chain seq x y z
N MET A 1 -4.05 -2.98 -6.08
CA MET A 1 -5.51 -2.78 -5.94
C MET A 1 -5.74 -1.31 -5.63
N GLU A 2 -6.76 -0.70 -6.23
CA GLU A 2 -7.09 0.71 -6.00
C GLU A 2 -8.52 0.81 -5.48
N LEU A 3 -8.71 1.65 -4.46
CA LEU A 3 -9.99 1.96 -3.85
C LEU A 3 -10.41 3.35 -4.35
N VAL A 4 -11.57 3.46 -4.98
CA VAL A 4 -12.10 4.74 -5.48
C VAL A 4 -13.49 4.95 -4.89
N ASN A 5 -13.74 6.12 -4.32
CA ASN A 5 -15.02 6.43 -3.71
C ASN A 5 -15.62 7.72 -4.29
N PHE A 6 -16.93 7.66 -4.52
CA PHE A 6 -17.78 8.81 -4.79
C PHE A 6 -18.68 9.00 -3.58
N THR A 7 -18.61 10.17 -2.95
CA THR A 7 -19.34 10.43 -1.70
C THR A 7 -20.04 11.78 -1.74
N ARG A 8 -21.07 11.92 -0.92
CA ARG A 8 -21.68 13.22 -0.67
C ARG A 8 -20.67 14.10 0.07
N PRO A 9 -20.62 15.42 -0.19
CA PRO A 9 -19.67 16.32 0.48
C PRO A 9 -19.67 16.20 2.01
N ALA A 10 -20.87 16.11 2.61
CA ALA A 10 -21.05 15.98 4.06
C ALA A 10 -20.52 14.68 4.68
N LYS A 11 -20.14 13.68 3.87
CA LYS A 11 -19.56 12.41 4.30
C LYS A 11 -18.12 12.21 3.84
N SER A 12 -17.54 13.22 3.22
CA SER A 12 -16.22 13.10 2.60
C SER A 12 -15.10 12.93 3.61
N ASP A 13 -15.16 13.64 4.72
CA ASP A 13 -14.08 13.62 5.73
C ASP A 13 -14.16 12.34 6.56
N ASP A 14 -15.35 11.91 6.98
CA ASP A 14 -15.55 10.60 7.62
C ASP A 14 -15.03 9.48 6.71
N ARG A 15 -15.41 9.51 5.44
CA ARG A 15 -15.03 8.47 4.48
C ARG A 15 -13.53 8.43 4.21
N PHE A 16 -12.83 9.57 4.29
CA PHE A 16 -11.38 9.62 4.16
C PHE A 16 -10.68 8.79 5.24
N TRP A 17 -11.14 8.89 6.48
CA TRP A 17 -10.59 8.12 7.59
C TRP A 17 -10.95 6.63 7.50
N ASP A 18 -12.18 6.30 7.10
CA ASP A 18 -12.56 4.91 6.86
C ASP A 18 -11.68 4.27 5.76
N LEU A 19 -11.40 5.02 4.69
CA LEU A 19 -10.57 4.56 3.58
C LEU A 19 -9.10 4.36 3.99
N LEU A 20 -8.59 5.20 4.90
CA LEU A 20 -7.28 5.01 5.51
C LEU A 20 -7.25 3.73 6.37
N ASP A 21 -8.25 3.51 7.22
CA ASP A 21 -8.34 2.32 8.08
C ASP A 21 -8.41 1.02 7.25
N GLU A 22 -9.10 1.05 6.10
CA GLU A 22 -9.14 -0.05 5.13
C GLU A 22 -7.76 -0.39 4.56
N ALA A 23 -6.95 0.62 4.23
CA ALA A 23 -5.57 0.42 3.76
C ALA A 23 -4.66 -0.10 4.89
N GLU A 24 -4.74 0.50 6.08
CA GLU A 24 -4.01 0.05 7.27
C GLU A 24 -4.40 -1.37 7.70
N ALA A 25 -5.65 -1.79 7.47
CA ALA A 25 -6.11 -3.14 7.82
C ALA A 25 -5.31 -4.24 7.12
N VAL A 26 -4.82 -3.99 5.90
CA VAL A 26 -3.96 -4.94 5.18
C VAL A 26 -2.61 -5.07 5.88
N LEU A 27 -1.97 -3.94 6.21
CA LEU A 27 -0.66 -3.92 6.88
C LEU A 27 -0.72 -4.53 8.28
N ARG A 28 -1.76 -4.20 9.06
CA ARG A 28 -2.00 -4.79 10.40
C ARG A 28 -2.19 -6.30 10.35
N ARG A 29 -2.90 -6.82 9.34
CA ARG A 29 -3.07 -8.28 9.18
C ARG A 29 -1.77 -8.97 8.80
N LEU A 30 -0.96 -8.33 7.96
CA LEU A 30 0.36 -8.82 7.57
C LEU A 30 1.44 -8.58 8.62
N ASP A 31 1.11 -8.02 9.79
CA ASP A 31 2.04 -7.71 10.88
C ASP A 31 3.31 -6.96 10.41
N LEU A 32 3.15 -6.08 9.42
CA LEU A 32 4.26 -5.29 8.89
C LEU A 32 4.38 -3.98 9.67
N PRO A 33 5.58 -3.57 10.11
CA PRO A 33 5.77 -2.27 10.74
C PRO A 33 5.63 -1.14 9.72
N TYR A 34 4.77 -0.17 10.03
CA TYR A 34 4.53 0.98 9.17
C TYR A 34 4.41 2.27 9.96
N ARG A 35 4.58 3.40 9.25
CA ARG A 35 4.25 4.73 9.72
C ARG A 35 3.15 5.35 8.87
N VAL A 36 2.45 6.31 9.46
CA VAL A 36 1.39 7.10 8.82
C VAL A 36 1.90 8.54 8.68
N LEU A 37 1.93 9.06 7.46
CA LEU A 37 2.41 10.40 7.15
C LEU A 37 1.28 11.27 6.61
N ASP A 38 1.00 12.39 7.29
CA ASP A 38 0.12 13.44 6.76
C ASP A 38 0.96 14.38 5.88
N ILE A 39 0.65 14.42 4.59
CA ILE A 39 1.51 15.06 3.59
C ILE A 39 1.42 16.58 3.70
N CYS A 40 2.57 17.22 3.83
CA CYS A 40 2.65 18.67 3.98
C CYS A 40 2.21 19.37 2.69
N ALA A 41 1.74 20.62 2.80
CA ALA A 41 1.23 21.37 1.65
C ALA A 41 2.25 21.56 0.51
N GLY A 42 3.55 21.53 0.80
CA GLY A 42 4.61 21.67 -0.21
C GLY A 42 4.85 20.42 -1.04
N ASP A 43 4.45 19.25 -0.53
CA ASP A 43 4.60 17.94 -1.19
C ASP A 43 3.26 17.38 -1.67
N LEU A 44 2.16 18.02 -1.27
CA LEU A 44 0.82 17.71 -1.73
C LEU A 44 0.69 18.07 -3.23
N GLY A 45 0.31 17.09 -4.05
CA GLY A 45 0.07 17.35 -5.47
C GLY A 45 -1.15 18.26 -5.71
N ASP A 46 -1.16 19.00 -6.82
CA ASP A 46 -2.14 20.05 -7.20
C ASP A 46 -3.64 19.66 -7.15
N LYS A 47 -3.95 18.37 -6.98
CA LYS A 47 -5.30 17.82 -7.09
C LYS A 47 -5.93 17.53 -5.72
N ALA A 48 -5.13 17.04 -4.77
CA ALA A 48 -5.64 16.56 -3.49
C ALA A 48 -5.85 17.73 -2.52
N ALA A 49 -6.93 17.68 -1.74
CA ALA A 49 -7.15 18.62 -0.64
C ALA A 49 -6.44 18.15 0.65
N ARG A 50 -6.24 16.84 0.79
CA ARG A 50 -5.43 16.17 1.81
C ARG A 50 -4.99 14.80 1.30
N GLN A 51 -3.80 14.39 1.69
CA GLN A 51 -3.23 13.09 1.39
C GLN A 51 -2.58 12.52 2.65
N ILE A 52 -2.78 11.23 2.92
CA ILE A 52 -2.05 10.48 3.91
C ILE A 52 -1.37 9.30 3.22
N ASP A 53 -0.08 9.15 3.45
CA ASP A 53 0.70 8.03 2.93
C ASP A 53 1.01 7.03 4.06
N LEU A 54 0.91 5.74 3.73
CA LEU A 54 1.36 4.65 4.58
C LEU A 54 2.68 4.15 4.06
N GLU A 55 3.68 4.03 4.93
CA GLU A 55 5.00 3.56 4.55
C GLU A 55 5.46 2.43 5.43
N VAL A 56 5.93 1.34 4.82
CA VAL A 56 6.49 0.18 5.51
C VAL A 56 8.01 0.31 5.60
N TRP A 57 8.59 -0.05 6.73
CA TRP A 57 10.06 -0.07 6.89
C TRP A 57 10.66 -1.28 6.20
N ALA A 58 11.61 -1.09 5.28
CA ALA A 58 12.36 -2.15 4.62
C ALA A 58 13.81 -2.16 5.14
N PRO A 59 14.17 -3.04 6.10
CA PRO A 59 15.47 -3.05 6.75
C PRO A 59 16.65 -3.47 5.87
N ALA A 60 16.44 -4.21 4.77
CA ALA A 60 17.54 -4.76 3.97
C ALA A 60 18.07 -3.81 2.87
N ASP A 61 17.48 -2.62 2.71
CA ASP A 61 17.91 -1.63 1.72
C ASP A 61 19.11 -0.83 2.23
N ASP A 62 20.32 -1.36 1.99
CA ASP A 62 21.57 -0.65 2.25
C ASP A 62 21.80 0.38 1.14
N THR A 63 21.56 1.66 1.45
CA THR A 63 21.84 2.77 0.54
C THR A 63 22.77 3.78 1.20
N ASP A 64 23.66 4.38 0.41
CA ASP A 64 24.62 5.39 0.87
C ASP A 64 23.93 6.65 1.46
N GLU A 65 22.63 6.84 1.22
CA GLU A 65 21.81 7.97 1.69
C GLU A 65 20.84 7.60 2.85
N GLY A 66 20.91 6.37 3.38
CA GLY A 66 20.06 5.87 4.46
C GLY A 66 20.53 6.24 5.88
N PRO A 67 19.69 6.00 6.92
CA PRO A 67 20.14 6.08 8.31
C PRO A 67 21.33 5.16 8.60
N ALA A 68 22.11 5.49 9.64
CA ALA A 68 23.35 4.77 10.00
C ALA A 68 23.14 3.28 10.34
N GLU A 69 21.90 2.91 10.67
CA GLU A 69 21.39 1.55 10.63
C GLU A 69 20.58 1.47 9.32
N GLY A 70 21.03 0.69 8.33
CA GLY A 70 20.48 0.66 6.97
C GLY A 70 18.97 0.42 6.87
N GLY A 71 18.42 0.59 5.67
CA GLY A 71 17.00 0.44 5.36
C GLY A 71 16.32 1.74 4.90
N ARG A 72 15.11 1.62 4.37
CA ARG A 72 14.29 2.77 3.93
C ARG A 72 12.81 2.58 4.20
N TRP A 73 12.08 3.69 4.22
CA TRP A 73 10.62 3.67 4.18
C TRP A 73 10.15 3.49 2.74
N LEU A 74 9.31 2.47 2.52
CA LEU A 74 8.64 2.21 1.26
C LEU A 74 7.19 2.68 1.37
N GLU A 75 6.82 3.73 0.63
CA GLU A 75 5.42 4.11 0.47
C GLU A 75 4.62 2.93 -0.09
N VAL A 76 3.62 2.43 0.63
CA VAL A 76 2.81 1.29 0.20
C VAL A 76 1.36 1.66 -0.06
N SER A 77 0.91 2.83 0.40
CA SER A 77 -0.40 3.36 0.09
C SER A 77 -0.35 4.89 0.10
N SER A 78 -1.18 5.49 -0.73
CA SER A 78 -1.48 6.91 -0.69
C SER A 78 -2.99 7.08 -0.74
N VAL A 79 -3.57 7.70 0.30
CA VAL A 79 -5.01 7.92 0.46
C VAL A 79 -5.27 9.42 0.35
N SER A 80 -6.10 9.81 -0.62
CA SER A 80 -6.36 11.21 -0.96
C SER A 80 -7.84 11.55 -0.98
N ASN A 81 -8.16 12.74 -0.47
CA ASN A 81 -9.47 13.38 -0.65
C ASN A 81 -9.32 14.55 -1.62
N PHE A 82 -9.97 14.48 -2.77
CA PHE A 82 -9.91 15.53 -3.81
C PHE A 82 -11.03 16.57 -3.69
N ARG A 83 -11.93 16.40 -2.72
CA ARG A 83 -13.20 17.12 -2.64
C ARG A 83 -13.89 17.11 -4.01
N ASP A 84 -14.33 18.25 -4.51
CA ASP A 84 -15.01 18.36 -5.79
C ASP A 84 -14.06 18.56 -7.00
N TYR A 85 -12.74 18.54 -6.81
CA TYR A 85 -11.77 18.89 -7.86
C TYR A 85 -11.94 18.00 -9.11
N GLN A 86 -11.93 16.68 -8.92
CA GLN A 86 -12.10 15.73 -10.03
C GLN A 86 -13.55 15.75 -10.55
N ALA A 87 -14.52 15.86 -9.65
CA ALA A 87 -15.94 15.87 -9.98
C ALA A 87 -16.32 17.05 -10.89
N ARG A 88 -15.79 18.25 -10.63
CA ARG A 88 -15.97 19.44 -11.46
C ARG A 88 -15.45 19.22 -12.87
N ARG A 89 -14.26 18.63 -13.00
CA ARG A 89 -13.58 18.41 -14.28
C ARG A 89 -14.25 17.33 -15.13
N ALA A 90 -14.78 16.29 -14.48
CA ALA A 90 -15.51 15.21 -15.16
C ALA A 90 -17.04 15.46 -15.25
N GLY A 91 -17.56 16.56 -14.68
CA GLY A 91 -19.00 16.85 -14.69
C GLY A 91 -19.85 15.94 -13.80
N LEU A 92 -19.25 15.31 -12.79
CA LEU A 92 -19.90 14.34 -11.91
C LEU A 92 -20.72 15.05 -10.83
N ARG A 93 -22.05 14.88 -10.89
CA ARG A 93 -22.99 15.54 -9.97
C ARG A 93 -23.99 14.54 -9.43
N PHE A 94 -24.53 14.85 -8.25
CA PHE A 94 -25.67 14.16 -7.68
C PHE A 94 -26.79 15.17 -7.43
N ARG A 95 -28.03 14.66 -7.28
CA ARG A 95 -29.15 15.47 -6.78
C ARG A 95 -29.46 14.98 -5.36
N PRO A 96 -29.40 15.83 -4.33
CA PRO A 96 -29.74 15.39 -2.98
C PRO A 96 -31.22 14.98 -2.90
N GLU A 97 -32.10 15.79 -3.50
CA GLU A 97 -33.51 15.43 -3.73
C GLU A 97 -33.98 15.65 -5.18
N ARG A 98 -35.11 15.04 -5.56
CA ARG A 98 -35.64 15.04 -6.96
C ARG A 98 -35.84 16.46 -7.52
N HIS A 99 -36.18 17.41 -6.68
CA HIS A 99 -36.54 18.79 -7.05
C HIS A 99 -35.43 19.81 -6.73
N GLU A 100 -34.31 19.36 -6.18
CA GLU A 100 -33.18 20.22 -5.87
C GLU A 100 -32.20 20.33 -7.04
N SER A 101 -31.37 21.38 -6.99
CA SER A 101 -30.29 21.58 -7.94
C SER A 101 -29.23 20.48 -7.79
N ALA A 102 -28.59 20.14 -8.91
CA ALA A 102 -27.51 19.18 -8.88
C ALA A 102 -26.25 19.79 -8.26
N GLU A 103 -25.63 19.06 -7.35
CA GLU A 103 -24.40 19.43 -6.66
C GLU A 103 -23.24 18.53 -7.09
N TYR A 104 -22.01 19.03 -7.00
CA TYR A 104 -20.83 18.19 -7.23
C TYR A 104 -20.63 17.24 -6.04
N LEU A 105 -20.40 15.98 -6.34
CA LEU A 105 -19.97 15.00 -5.35
C LEU A 105 -18.50 15.20 -4.99
N HIS A 106 -18.04 14.59 -3.90
CA HIS A 106 -16.62 14.48 -3.59
C HIS A 106 -16.05 13.16 -4.07
N THR A 107 -14.78 13.17 -4.44
CA THR A 107 -14.04 11.95 -4.83
C THR A 107 -12.85 11.72 -3.91
N LEU A 108 -12.59 10.44 -3.64
CA LEU A 108 -11.45 9.96 -2.90
C LEU A 108 -10.84 8.78 -3.63
N ASN A 109 -9.53 8.59 -3.49
CA ASN A 109 -8.89 7.34 -3.83
C ASN A 109 -7.89 6.92 -2.76
N GLY A 110 -7.56 5.64 -2.76
CA GLY A 110 -6.58 5.05 -1.87
C GLY A 110 -6.02 3.79 -2.51
N SER A 111 -4.70 3.65 -2.56
CA SER A 111 -4.12 2.37 -2.91
C SER A 111 -4.37 1.38 -1.77
N GLY A 112 -4.97 0.22 -2.05
CA GLY A 112 -5.22 -0.77 -1.00
C GLY A 112 -3.91 -1.23 -0.35
N VAL A 113 -2.94 -1.57 -1.19
CA VAL A 113 -1.48 -1.55 -0.94
C VAL A 113 -0.76 -1.71 -2.29
N ALA A 114 0.48 -1.22 -2.39
CA ALA A 114 1.37 -1.43 -3.51
C ALA A 114 2.02 -2.83 -3.42
N VAL A 115 1.44 -3.80 -4.12
CA VAL A 115 1.84 -5.23 -4.05
C VAL A 115 3.36 -5.44 -4.18
N PRO A 116 4.08 -4.83 -5.14
CA PRO A 116 5.53 -5.07 -5.26
C PRO A 116 6.31 -4.64 -4.02
N ARG A 117 5.96 -3.49 -3.42
CA ARG A 117 6.66 -2.95 -2.24
C ARG A 117 6.30 -3.74 -0.97
N VAL A 118 5.05 -4.16 -0.84
CA VAL A 118 4.63 -5.07 0.25
C VAL A 118 5.29 -6.44 0.12
N LEU A 119 5.46 -6.95 -1.10
CA LEU A 119 6.17 -8.22 -1.31
C LEU A 119 7.61 -8.13 -0.82
N VAL A 120 8.33 -7.04 -1.11
CA VAL A 120 9.69 -6.80 -0.59
C VAL A 120 9.70 -6.86 0.94
N ALA A 121 8.79 -6.15 1.60
CA ALA A 121 8.68 -6.19 3.05
C ALA A 121 8.36 -7.60 3.58
N ILE A 122 7.45 -8.33 2.94
CA ILE A 122 7.16 -9.73 3.32
C ILE A 122 8.43 -10.58 3.21
N MET A 123 9.17 -10.48 2.11
CA MET A 123 10.41 -11.23 1.93
C MET A 123 11.45 -10.89 3.00
N GLU A 124 11.54 -9.63 3.42
CA GLU A 124 12.51 -9.19 4.43
C GLU A 124 12.14 -9.59 5.87
N TYR A 125 10.87 -9.45 6.27
CA TYR A 125 10.44 -9.77 7.64
C TYR A 125 10.12 -11.24 7.87
N TYR A 126 9.74 -11.97 6.82
CA TYR A 126 9.37 -13.37 6.92
C TYR A 126 10.45 -14.33 6.38
N GLN A 127 11.65 -13.84 6.06
CA GLN A 127 12.78 -14.73 5.77
C GLN A 127 13.17 -15.54 7.01
N ASN A 128 13.62 -16.76 6.76
CA ASN A 128 14.18 -17.65 7.75
C ASN A 128 15.70 -17.81 7.53
N ASP A 129 16.44 -18.26 8.54
CA ASP A 129 17.91 -18.42 8.48
C ASP A 129 18.38 -19.39 7.38
N ASP A 130 17.51 -20.30 6.94
CA ASP A 130 17.78 -21.26 5.86
C ASP A 130 17.47 -20.72 4.45
N GLY A 131 17.07 -19.45 4.34
CA GLY A 131 16.73 -18.78 3.09
C GLY A 131 15.31 -19.07 2.58
N THR A 132 14.50 -19.83 3.32
CA THR A 132 13.06 -19.96 3.04
C THR A 132 12.31 -18.72 3.52
N ILE A 133 11.06 -18.54 3.07
CA ILE A 133 10.20 -17.43 3.51
C ILE A 133 8.92 -18.00 4.10
N THR A 134 8.63 -17.67 5.34
CA THR A 134 7.37 -18.01 5.99
C THR A 134 6.22 -17.24 5.33
N VAL A 135 5.15 -17.93 4.92
CA VAL A 135 3.96 -17.28 4.35
C VAL A 135 3.13 -16.69 5.50
N PRO A 136 2.85 -15.37 5.50
CA PRO A 136 1.97 -14.74 6.48
C PRO A 136 0.62 -15.46 6.54
N GLU A 137 0.12 -15.75 7.74
CA GLU A 137 -1.12 -16.51 7.95
C GLU A 137 -2.32 -16.01 7.11
N PRO A 138 -2.57 -14.69 6.97
CA PRO A 138 -3.68 -14.20 6.16
C PRO A 138 -3.56 -14.51 4.66
N LEU A 139 -2.35 -14.79 4.16
CA LEU A 139 -2.10 -15.09 2.75
C LEU A 139 -2.26 -16.58 2.43
N ARG A 140 -2.10 -17.47 3.41
CA ARG A 140 -2.15 -18.93 3.21
C ARG A 140 -3.43 -19.43 2.50
N PRO A 141 -4.64 -18.93 2.81
CA PRO A 141 -5.85 -19.35 2.10
C PRO A 141 -5.83 -19.03 0.59
N TYR A 142 -5.10 -17.99 0.19
CA TYR A 142 -4.93 -17.58 -1.20
C TYR A 142 -3.82 -18.35 -1.93
N LEU A 143 -2.97 -19.06 -1.18
CA LEU A 143 -1.84 -19.86 -1.67
C LEU A 143 -2.06 -21.37 -1.43
N GLY A 144 -3.32 -21.81 -1.36
CA GLY A 144 -3.66 -23.24 -1.22
C GLY A 144 -3.22 -23.87 0.11
N GLY A 145 -3.06 -23.06 1.16
CA GLY A 145 -2.57 -23.51 2.47
C GLY A 145 -1.05 -23.57 2.57
N MET A 146 -0.31 -23.08 1.57
CA MET A 146 1.16 -23.00 1.63
C MET A 146 1.60 -22.20 2.85
N GLU A 147 2.46 -22.80 3.68
CA GLU A 147 2.97 -22.16 4.92
C GLU A 147 4.37 -21.58 4.75
N THR A 148 5.14 -22.09 3.79
CA THR A 148 6.52 -21.69 3.53
C THR A 148 6.77 -21.67 2.02
N ILE A 149 7.45 -20.64 1.55
CA ILE A 149 8.03 -20.57 0.21
C ILE A 149 9.46 -21.12 0.32
N GLU A 150 9.69 -22.24 -0.34
CA GLU A 150 11.01 -22.85 -0.43
C GLU A 150 11.82 -22.21 -1.57
N GLY A 151 13.13 -22.09 -1.39
CA GLY A 151 14.03 -21.78 -2.49
C GLY A 151 13.98 -22.91 -3.52
N SER A 152 13.86 -22.57 -4.80
CA SER A 152 14.14 -23.54 -5.86
C SER A 152 15.64 -23.85 -5.89
N GLU A 153 16.02 -24.91 -6.63
CA GLU A 153 17.42 -25.19 -6.99
C GLU A 153 18.20 -23.90 -7.26
N LYS A 154 19.47 -23.86 -6.82
CA LYS A 154 20.34 -22.71 -7.06
C LYS A 154 20.32 -22.40 -8.56
N ILE A 155 20.00 -21.16 -8.91
CA ILE A 155 19.98 -20.68 -10.30
C ILE A 155 21.08 -19.63 -10.46
N GLY A 156 21.85 -19.70 -11.56
CA GLY A 156 22.92 -18.73 -11.87
C GLY A 156 24.28 -19.06 -11.25
N GLU A 157 25.10 -18.05 -10.92
CA GLU A 157 26.47 -18.25 -10.41
C GLU A 157 26.55 -19.03 -9.09
N ALA A 158 25.46 -19.04 -8.30
CA ALA A 158 25.38 -19.87 -7.09
C ALA A 158 25.28 -21.38 -7.37
N ALA A 159 24.87 -21.78 -8.59
CA ALA A 159 24.71 -23.17 -9.01
C ALA A 159 26.02 -23.81 -9.48
N VAL A 160 26.91 -23.03 -10.11
CA VAL A 160 28.17 -23.52 -10.70
C VAL A 160 29.21 -24.01 -9.68
N GLY A 161 29.00 -23.75 -8.39
CA GLY A 161 29.84 -24.28 -7.30
C GLY A 161 29.28 -25.52 -6.59
N ALA A 162 28.04 -25.96 -6.90
CA ALA A 162 27.37 -27.02 -6.15
C ALA A 162 27.79 -28.44 -6.54
N GLY A 163 28.52 -28.61 -7.64
CA GLY A 163 29.27 -29.84 -7.93
C GLY A 163 28.45 -31.13 -7.87
N GLU A 164 27.41 -31.28 -8.68
CA GLU A 164 27.04 -32.61 -9.15
C GLU A 164 27.81 -32.88 -10.44
N LYS A 165 28.92 -33.61 -10.29
CA LYS A 165 29.56 -34.32 -11.39
C LYS A 165 28.74 -35.58 -11.66
N GLU A 166 28.04 -35.65 -12.78
CA GLU A 166 27.95 -36.93 -13.50
C GLU A 166 29.26 -37.21 -14.23
#